data_AF-A0A9P8DRE1-F1
#
_entry.id   AF-A0A9P8DRE1-F1
#
_cell.length_a   1.000
_cell.length_b   1.000
_cell.length_c   1.000
_cell.angle_alpha   90.00
_cell.angle_beta   90.00
_cell.angle_gamma   90.00
#
_symmetry.space_group_name_H-M   'P 1'
#
loop_
_entity.id
_entity.type
_entity.pdbx_description
1 polymer ?
#
loop_
_entity_poly.entity_id
_entity_poly.type
_entity_poly.pdbx_seq_one_letter_code
_entity_poly.pdbx_strand_id
1 'polypeptide(L)'
;MRAPSASASSSGQSPALLARIEEKKAELENLKELRELSAAVATQMEALEQKLSTLSDGTEAKLAKTAADPTNASEDSTGPLPQTLVRIPTEHAPALQAQAEAAEAAAEEEES
;
A
#
# COMPACT_ATOMS: atom_id res chain seq x y z
N MET A 1 42.50 36.62 -49.29
CA MET A 1 42.82 37.39 -48.07
C MET A 1 41.53 37.54 -47.28
N ARG A 2 41.48 37.04 -46.02
CA ARG A 2 40.25 36.96 -45.18
C ARG A 2 39.87 38.34 -44.64
N ALA A 3 38.58 38.66 -44.73
CA ALA A 3 37.99 39.88 -44.19
C ALA A 3 37.92 39.84 -42.64
N PRO A 4 38.03 40.99 -41.95
CA PRO A 4 38.02 41.06 -40.49
C PRO A 4 36.61 40.87 -39.93
N SER A 5 36.47 39.95 -38.97
CA SER A 5 35.27 39.81 -38.15
C SER A 5 35.02 41.10 -37.39
N ALA A 6 33.90 41.77 -37.69
CA ALA A 6 33.37 42.83 -36.87
C ALA A 6 32.98 42.24 -35.51
N SER A 7 33.74 42.63 -34.50
CA SER A 7 33.42 42.44 -33.08
C SER A 7 32.02 43.00 -32.84
N ALA A 8 31.05 42.12 -32.63
CA ALA A 8 29.70 42.51 -32.22
C ALA A 8 29.77 42.97 -30.77
N SER A 9 29.71 44.28 -30.60
CA SER A 9 29.68 45.01 -29.35
C SER A 9 28.56 44.50 -28.44
N SER A 10 28.95 44.18 -27.20
CA SER A 10 28.12 43.74 -26.08
C SER A 10 27.30 44.87 -25.42
N SER A 11 26.89 45.89 -26.17
CA SER A 11 26.23 47.08 -25.62
C SER A 11 24.74 47.11 -25.98
N GLY A 12 23.91 46.62 -25.06
CA GLY A 12 22.44 46.63 -25.14
C GLY A 12 21.87 45.25 -25.46
N GLN A 13 21.56 44.47 -24.42
CA GLN A 13 20.76 43.25 -24.58
C GLN A 13 19.47 43.62 -25.33
N SER A 14 19.26 43.06 -26.53
CA SER A 14 18.06 43.31 -27.31
C SER A 14 16.83 42.86 -26.49
N PRO A 15 15.70 43.59 -26.53
CA PRO A 15 14.50 43.25 -25.74
C PRO A 15 14.00 41.81 -26.00
N ALA A 16 14.25 41.26 -27.19
CA ALA A 16 13.96 39.86 -27.50
C ALA A 16 14.80 38.85 -26.69
N LEU A 17 16.04 39.19 -26.33
CA LEU A 17 16.89 38.36 -25.49
C LEU A 17 16.41 38.37 -24.03
N LEU A 18 15.95 39.51 -23.53
CA LEU A 18 15.37 39.62 -22.19
C LEU A 18 14.12 38.75 -22.05
N ALA A 19 13.23 38.75 -23.04
CA ALA A 19 12.06 37.88 -23.07
C ALA A 19 12.46 36.39 -23.04
N ARG A 20 13.46 35.98 -23.84
CA ARG A 20 13.98 34.60 -23.81
C ARG A 20 14.63 34.23 -22.47
N ILE A 21 15.29 35.19 -21.81
CA ILE A 21 15.87 34.96 -20.48
C ILE A 21 14.76 34.74 -19.45
N GLU A 22 13.69 35.52 -19.49
CA GLU A 22 12.54 35.36 -18.59
C GLU A 22 11.83 34.02 -18.82
N GLU A 23 11.59 33.65 -20.08
CA GLU A 23 11.05 32.35 -20.46
C GLU A 23 11.94 31.20 -19.93
N LYS A 24 13.26 31.28 -20.13
CA LYS A 24 14.20 30.26 -19.65
C LYS A 24 14.29 30.20 -18.13
N LYS A 25 14.08 31.31 -17.42
CA LYS A 25 14.02 31.32 -15.96
C LYS A 25 12.78 30.59 -15.45
N ALA A 26 11.62 30.85 -16.06
CA ALA A 26 10.38 30.13 -15.72
C ALA A 26 10.49 28.63 -16.02
N GLU A 27 11.09 28.27 -17.17
CA GLU A 27 11.35 26.87 -17.52
C GLU A 27 12.30 26.20 -16.50
N LEU A 28 13.35 26.90 -16.06
CA LEU A 28 14.25 26.39 -15.03
C LEU A 28 13.57 26.19 -13.67
N GLU A 29 12.62 27.04 -13.31
CA GLU A 29 11.84 26.88 -12.08
C GLU A 29 10.98 25.62 -12.15
N ASN A 30 10.24 25.42 -13.25
CA ASN A 30 9.46 24.21 -13.49
C ASN A 30 10.35 22.94 -13.46
N LEU A 31 11.53 22.98 -14.09
CA LEU A 31 12.47 21.85 -14.05
C LEU A 31 12.98 21.53 -12.65
N LYS A 32 13.13 22.53 -11.77
CA LYS A 32 13.49 22.31 -10.37
C LYS A 32 12.35 21.67 -9.59
N GLU A 33 11.12 22.12 -9.79
CA GLU A 33 9.93 21.51 -9.18
C GLU A 33 9.78 20.06 -9.62
N LEU A 34 9.94 19.79 -10.92
CA LEU A 34 9.85 18.42 -11.45
C LEU A 34 10.94 17.51 -10.88
N ARG A 35 12.16 18.04 -10.71
CA ARG A 35 13.25 17.32 -10.06
C ARG A 35 12.90 16.98 -8.61
N GLU A 36 12.39 17.94 -7.86
CA GLU A 36 12.01 17.74 -6.45
C GLU A 36 10.88 16.70 -6.33
N LEU A 37 9.85 16.81 -7.17
CA LEU A 37 8.77 15.83 -7.24
C LEU A 37 9.30 14.42 -7.57
N SER A 38 10.22 14.32 -8.53
CA SER A 38 10.85 13.04 -8.89
C SER A 38 11.67 12.46 -7.74
N ALA A 39 12.36 13.30 -6.97
CA ALA A 39 13.08 12.87 -5.77
C ALA A 39 12.11 12.32 -4.72
N ALA A 40 10.99 13.01 -4.48
CA ALA A 40 9.96 12.54 -3.57
C ALA A 40 9.35 11.19 -4.00
N VAL A 41 9.08 11.02 -5.30
CA VAL A 41 8.59 9.75 -5.85
C VAL A 41 9.61 8.63 -5.66
N ALA A 42 10.90 8.89 -5.87
CA ALA A 42 11.95 7.91 -5.64
C ALA A 42 11.96 7.44 -4.17
N THR A 43 11.87 8.36 -3.21
CA THR A 43 11.76 8.02 -1.78
C THR A 43 10.49 7.21 -1.48
N GLN A 44 9.36 7.52 -2.12
CA GLN A 44 8.14 6.72 -1.97
C GLN A 44 8.31 5.30 -2.50
N MET A 45 8.99 5.12 -3.63
CA MET A 45 9.27 3.79 -4.19
C MET A 45 10.18 2.97 -3.26
N GLU A 46 11.22 3.57 -2.68
CA GLU A 46 12.08 2.91 -1.70
C GLU A 46 11.28 2.48 -0.45
N ALA A 47 10.44 3.36 0.08
CA ALA A 47 9.58 3.04 1.22
C ALA A 47 8.55 1.93 0.90
N LEU A 48 8.04 1.88 -0.33
CA LEU A 48 7.16 0.80 -0.77
C LEU A 48 7.91 -0.53 -0.90
N GLU A 49 9.14 -0.51 -1.43
CA GLU A 49 9.99 -1.70 -1.51
C GLU A 49 10.27 -2.28 -0.11
N GLN A 50 10.61 -1.44 0.86
CA GLN A 50 10.79 -1.87 2.27
C GLN A 50 9.52 -2.51 2.86
N LYS A 51 8.34 -1.92 2.58
CA LYS A 51 7.06 -2.48 3.02
C LYS A 51 6.76 -3.82 2.35
N LEU A 52 7.05 -3.95 1.06
CA LEU A 52 6.88 -5.20 0.32
C LEU A 52 7.83 -6.29 0.83
N SER A 53 9.10 -5.95 1.13
CA SER A 53 10.04 -6.86 1.79
C SER A 53 9.49 -7.33 3.12
N THR A 54 9.05 -6.42 3.98
CA THR A 54 8.50 -6.77 5.30
C THR A 54 7.25 -7.65 5.20
N LEU A 55 6.37 -7.38 4.24
CA LEU A 55 5.20 -8.22 3.97
C LEU A 55 5.63 -9.61 3.46
N SER A 56 6.61 -9.67 2.57
CA SER A 56 7.19 -10.93 2.08
C SER A 56 7.80 -11.74 3.23
N ASP A 57 8.68 -11.14 4.03
CA ASP A 57 9.31 -11.77 5.19
C ASP A 57 8.26 -12.25 6.21
N GLY A 58 7.21 -11.46 6.42
CA GLY A 58 6.07 -11.82 7.26
C GLY A 58 5.27 -13.01 6.70
N THR A 59 5.14 -13.14 5.38
CA THR A 59 4.51 -14.31 4.74
C THR A 59 5.40 -15.55 4.82
N GLU A 60 6.70 -15.41 4.62
CA GLU A 60 7.67 -16.51 4.76
C GLU A 60 7.73 -17.02 6.21
N ALA A 61 7.72 -16.13 7.22
CA ALA A 61 7.71 -16.53 8.62
C ALA A 61 6.46 -17.32 9.02
N LYS A 62 5.28 -16.99 8.45
CA LYS A 62 4.04 -17.76 8.66
C LYS A 62 4.13 -19.13 7.97
N LEU A 63 4.66 -19.19 6.75
CA LEU A 63 4.85 -20.45 6.03
C LEU A 63 5.87 -21.36 6.71
N ALA A 64 7.01 -20.82 7.15
CA ALA A 64 8.02 -21.55 7.89
C ALA A 64 7.50 -22.03 9.25
N LYS A 65 6.66 -21.25 9.94
CA LYS A 65 6.03 -21.70 11.19
C LYS A 65 5.00 -22.81 10.99
N THR A 66 4.35 -22.88 9.83
CA THR A 66 3.47 -24.01 9.46
C THR A 66 4.26 -25.21 8.92
N ALA A 67 5.42 -25.01 8.28
CA ALA A 67 6.26 -26.08 7.73
C ALA A 67 7.25 -26.70 8.73
N ALA A 68 7.63 -25.96 9.78
CA ALA A 68 8.56 -26.41 10.82
C ALA A 68 7.89 -27.17 11.98
N ASP A 69 6.61 -27.54 11.86
CA ASP A 69 5.99 -28.61 12.67
C ASP A 69 5.91 -29.90 11.83
N PRO A 70 6.99 -30.71 11.76
CA PRO A 70 6.96 -32.01 11.10
C PRO A 70 6.32 -33.11 11.99
N THR A 71 5.59 -32.77 13.05
CA THR A 71 5.01 -33.75 13.99
C THR A 71 3.57 -34.16 13.70
N ASN A 72 3.06 -33.96 12.49
CA ASN A 72 1.79 -34.60 12.10
C ASN A 72 1.80 -35.20 10.69
N ALA A 73 2.78 -36.06 10.45
CA ALA A 73 2.58 -37.19 9.55
C ALA A 73 2.00 -38.35 10.38
N SER A 74 0.68 -38.43 10.45
CA SER A 74 -0.03 -39.64 10.85
C SER A 74 -1.26 -39.78 9.96
N GLU A 75 -1.04 -40.43 8.82
CA GLU A 75 -2.06 -41.12 8.06
C GLU A 75 -2.67 -42.21 8.95
N ASP A 76 -3.72 -41.90 9.72
CA ASP A 76 -4.85 -42.79 10.03
C ASP A 76 -5.90 -42.02 10.86
N SER A 77 -6.80 -41.26 10.22
CA SER A 77 -7.97 -40.67 10.90
C SER A 77 -9.14 -41.65 10.98
N THR A 78 -8.87 -42.87 11.45
CA THR A 78 -9.88 -43.79 11.99
C THR A 78 -9.92 -43.81 13.52
N GLY A 79 -9.12 -42.96 14.19
CA GLY A 79 -9.19 -42.75 15.64
C GLY A 79 -10.48 -42.04 16.07
N PRO A 80 -11.06 -42.38 17.24
CA PRO A 80 -12.31 -41.77 17.70
C PRO A 80 -12.14 -40.25 17.84
N LEU A 81 -13.09 -39.48 17.28
CA LEU A 81 -13.06 -38.02 17.34
C LEU A 81 -12.86 -37.57 18.80
N PRO A 82 -11.87 -36.70 19.09
CA PRO A 82 -11.69 -36.18 20.44
C PRO A 82 -12.90 -35.33 20.82
N GLN A 83 -13.80 -35.89 21.63
CA GLN A 83 -14.90 -35.14 22.21
C GLN A 83 -14.42 -34.46 23.48
N THR A 84 -14.10 -33.17 23.37
CA THR A 84 -14.21 -32.26 24.51
C THR A 84 -15.19 -31.17 24.10
N LEU A 85 -16.43 -31.30 24.56
CA LEU A 85 -17.45 -30.28 24.33
C LEU A 85 -17.08 -29.09 25.23
N VAL A 86 -16.30 -28.17 24.67
CA VAL A 86 -15.85 -26.97 25.38
C VAL A 86 -17.08 -26.11 25.59
N ARG A 87 -17.58 -26.09 26.83
CA ARG A 87 -18.63 -25.14 27.23
C ARG A 87 -18.01 -23.74 27.25
N ILE A 88 -18.43 -22.89 26.34
CA ILE A 88 -18.18 -21.45 26.43
C ILE A 88 -19.12 -20.92 27.52
N PRO A 89 -18.65 -20.18 28.53
CA PRO A 89 -19.52 -19.48 29.46
C PRO A 89 -20.43 -18.54 28.68
N THR A 90 -21.71 -18.86 28.61
CA THR A 90 -22.72 -17.96 28.04
C THR A 90 -23.06 -16.89 29.06
N GLU A 91 -22.10 -16.00 29.37
CA GLU A 91 -22.34 -14.85 30.26
C GLU A 91 -23.41 -13.88 29.70
N HIS A 92 -23.85 -14.09 28.45
CA HIS A 92 -24.91 -13.32 27.78
C HIS A 92 -26.14 -14.18 27.39
N ALA A 93 -26.52 -15.17 28.20
CA ALA A 93 -27.73 -15.97 27.98
C ALA A 93 -29.01 -15.15 27.67
N PRO A 94 -29.30 -14.00 28.34
CA PRO A 94 -30.51 -13.23 28.04
C PRO A 94 -30.52 -12.59 26.64
N ALA A 95 -29.36 -12.17 26.14
CA ALA A 95 -29.26 -11.53 24.82
C ALA A 95 -29.42 -12.54 23.69
N LEU A 96 -28.86 -13.75 23.86
CA LEU A 96 -29.05 -14.84 22.91
C LEU A 96 -30.49 -15.35 22.90
N GLN A 97 -31.16 -15.39 24.07
CA GLN A 97 -32.57 -15.77 24.15
C GLN A 97 -33.48 -14.73 23.48
N ALA A 98 -33.22 -13.43 23.67
CA ALA A 98 -33.97 -12.38 22.96
C ALA A 98 -33.74 -12.41 21.44
N GLN A 99 -32.52 -12.75 20.98
CA GLN A 99 -32.25 -12.93 19.55
C GLN A 99 -32.91 -14.19 18.98
N ALA A 100 -32.98 -15.28 19.76
CA ALA A 100 -33.67 -16.50 19.36
C ALA A 100 -35.17 -16.28 19.25
N GLU A 101 -35.81 -15.66 20.26
CA GLU A 101 -37.23 -15.30 20.23
C GLU A 101 -37.54 -14.32 19.10
N ALA A 102 -36.66 -13.35 18.82
CA ALA A 102 -36.84 -12.44 17.69
C ALA A 102 -36.72 -13.15 16.32
N ALA A 103 -35.82 -14.12 16.19
CA ALA A 103 -35.69 -14.92 14.98
C ALA A 103 -36.89 -15.86 14.76
N GLU A 104 -37.42 -16.46 15.84
CA GLU A 104 -38.60 -17.33 15.81
C GLU A 104 -39.87 -16.52 15.48
N ALA A 105 -40.08 -15.36 16.12
CA ALA A 105 -41.19 -14.47 15.79
C ALA A 105 -41.12 -13.96 14.34
N ALA A 106 -39.94 -13.65 13.82
CA ALA A 106 -39.77 -13.25 12.43
C ALA A 106 -40.07 -14.39 11.44
N ALA A 107 -39.79 -15.64 11.82
CA ALA A 107 -40.14 -16.81 11.01
C ALA A 107 -41.65 -17.10 11.03
N GLU A 108 -42.32 -16.91 12.17
CA GLU A 108 -43.77 -17.09 12.30
C GLU A 108 -44.57 -16.00 11.54
N GLU A 109 -44.04 -14.78 11.43
CA GLU A 109 -44.65 -13.72 10.59
C GLU A 109 -44.47 -13.94 9.07
N GLU A 110 -43.47 -14.71 8.63
CA GLU A 110 -43.32 -15.09 7.21
C GLU A 110 -44.24 -16.26 6.79
N GLU A 111 -44.78 -17.02 7.75
CA GLU A 111 -45.63 -18.19 7.48
C GLU A 111 -47.15 -17.90 7.61
N SER A 112 -47.53 -16.64 7.86
CA SER A 112 -48.92 -16.14 7.96
C SER A 112 -49.38 -15.33 6.74
#